data_AF-A0A397V786-F1
#
_entry.id   AF-A0A397V786-F1
#
_cell.length_a   1.000
_cell.length_b   1.000
_cell.length_c   1.000
_cell.angle_alpha   90.00
_cell.angle_beta   90.00
_cell.angle_gamma   90.00
#
_symmetry.space_group_name_H-M   'P 1'
#
loop_
_entity.id
_entity.type
_entity.pdbx_description
1 polymer ?
#
loop_
_entity_poly.entity_id
_entity_poly.type
_entity_poly.pdbx_seq_one_letter_code
_entity_poly.pdbx_strand_id
1 'polypeptide(L)'
;MEEVKIWNYVIKWGIAQNPGLSSDPEEWSNESILTLKTTLKNCLPLIRYFQISGDDLYEYIQPYHPILEKNLWKDLVKKHLAPNRPISSVIFPPRMILKTKLPHRSTEPFSNVINEAHAAEIVSWIDRNADTYSISNIPYEFKLLLRGSRDGFNPESFWNLCDKQKNLVIVIKVRH
;
A
#
# COMPACT_ATOMS: atom_id res chain seq x y z
N MET A 1 3.35 -0.52 -2.99
CA MET A 1 3.85 -1.18 -1.77
C MET A 1 5.31 -1.48 -1.98
N GLU A 2 6.18 -1.11 -1.05
CA GLU A 2 7.62 -1.45 -1.11
C GLU A 2 7.82 -2.95 -0.96
N GLU A 3 8.82 -3.51 -1.63
CA GLU A 3 9.02 -4.97 -1.66
C GLU A 3 9.43 -5.53 -0.29
N VAL A 4 10.15 -4.75 0.53
CA VAL A 4 10.47 -5.12 1.93
C VAL A 4 9.21 -5.32 2.79
N LYS A 5 8.16 -4.52 2.56
CA LYS A 5 6.87 -4.69 3.26
C LYS A 5 6.21 -6.00 2.85
N ILE A 6 6.27 -6.36 1.56
CA ILE A 6 5.74 -7.63 1.04
C ILE A 6 6.48 -8.80 1.67
N TRP A 7 7.82 -8.74 1.73
CA TRP A 7 8.64 -9.73 2.43
C TRP A 7 8.22 -9.92 3.88
N ASN A 8 8.11 -8.82 4.64
CA ASN A 8 7.71 -8.87 6.05
C ASN A 8 6.32 -9.51 6.25
N TYR A 9 5.36 -9.23 5.36
CA TYR A 9 4.05 -9.89 5.40
C TYR A 9 4.12 -11.39 5.06
N VAL A 10 4.94 -11.77 4.08
CA VAL A 10 5.13 -13.18 3.72
C VAL A 10 5.75 -13.97 4.87
N ILE A 11 6.75 -13.42 5.55
CA ILE A 11 7.35 -14.05 6.73
C ILE A 11 6.34 -14.19 7.87
N LYS A 12 5.65 -13.09 8.24
CA LYS A 12 4.60 -13.12 9.28
C LYS A 12 3.52 -14.15 8.97
N TRP A 13 3.06 -14.22 7.72
CA TRP A 13 2.08 -15.20 7.29
C TRP A 13 2.64 -16.63 7.40
N GLY A 14 3.87 -16.87 6.95
CA GLY A 14 4.51 -18.19 7.02
C GLY A 14 4.68 -18.70 8.46
N ILE A 15 5.08 -17.83 9.39
CA ILE A 15 5.18 -18.17 10.82
C ILE A 15 3.80 -18.51 11.38
N ALA A 16 2.77 -17.70 11.06
CA ALA A 16 1.40 -17.93 11.51
C ALA A 16 0.79 -19.24 11.00
N GLN A 17 1.25 -19.78 9.85
CA GLN A 17 0.81 -21.09 9.35
C GLN A 17 1.44 -22.28 10.10
N ASN A 18 2.48 -22.06 10.90
CA ASN A 18 3.24 -23.11 11.59
C ASN A 18 3.14 -22.91 13.11
N PRO A 19 2.03 -23.32 13.75
CA PRO A 19 1.84 -23.15 15.19
C PRO A 19 2.93 -23.88 15.97
N GLY A 20 3.75 -23.14 16.71
CA GLY A 20 4.92 -23.64 17.45
C GLY A 20 6.26 -23.16 16.91
N LEU A 21 6.29 -22.49 15.75
CA LEU A 21 7.50 -21.83 15.26
C LEU A 21 7.74 -20.54 16.06
N SER A 22 8.96 -20.34 16.55
CA SER A 22 9.34 -19.08 17.20
C SER A 22 9.24 -17.92 16.21
N SER A 23 8.93 -16.72 16.72
CA SER A 23 9.00 -15.49 15.91
C SER A 23 10.45 -15.01 15.74
N ASP A 24 11.38 -15.51 16.56
CA ASP A 24 12.79 -15.18 16.47
C ASP A 24 13.54 -16.21 15.59
N PRO A 25 14.07 -15.82 14.42
CA PRO A 25 14.84 -16.70 13.56
C PRO A 25 16.16 -17.20 14.17
N GLU A 26 16.70 -16.55 15.21
CA GLU A 26 17.90 -17.06 15.90
C GLU A 26 17.63 -18.35 16.70
N GLU A 27 16.37 -18.58 17.10
CA GLU A 27 15.95 -19.76 17.86
C GLU A 27 15.59 -20.96 16.96
N TRP A 28 15.69 -20.82 15.63
CA TRP A 28 15.17 -21.83 14.71
C TRP A 28 16.10 -23.03 14.56
N SER A 29 15.53 -24.22 14.78
CA SER A 29 16.15 -25.47 14.39
C SER A 29 16.15 -25.66 12.87
N ASN A 30 16.99 -26.57 12.36
CA ASN A 30 16.98 -26.95 10.94
C ASN A 30 15.60 -27.45 10.46
N GLU A 31 14.85 -28.13 11.34
CA GLU A 31 13.49 -28.58 11.06
C GLU A 31 12.53 -27.39 10.93
N SER A 32 12.66 -26.38 11.78
CA SER A 32 11.87 -25.15 11.73
C SER A 32 12.12 -24.38 10.42
N ILE A 33 13.39 -24.26 10.03
CA ILE A 33 13.80 -23.63 8.75
C ILE A 33 13.18 -24.40 7.58
N LEU A 34 13.26 -25.73 7.58
CA LEU A 34 12.71 -26.56 6.50
C LEU A 34 11.18 -26.44 6.42
N THR A 35 10.52 -26.40 7.57
CA THR A 35 9.07 -26.25 7.69
C THR A 35 8.60 -24.92 7.11
N LEU A 36 9.25 -23.82 7.51
CA LEU A 36 8.90 -22.50 6.97
C LEU A 36 9.22 -22.40 5.47
N LYS A 37 10.39 -22.90 5.04
CA LYS A 37 10.77 -22.95 3.63
C LYS A 37 9.74 -23.70 2.79
N THR A 38 9.21 -24.80 3.32
CA THR A 38 8.18 -25.61 2.64
C THR A 38 6.85 -24.88 2.57
N THR A 39 6.46 -24.19 3.64
CA THR A 39 5.25 -23.35 3.70
C THR A 39 5.32 -22.21 2.68
N LEU A 40 6.48 -21.55 2.59
CA LEU A 40 6.67 -20.38 1.74
C LEU A 40 7.13 -20.71 0.31
N LYS A 41 7.24 -22.00 -0.07
CA LYS A 41 7.82 -22.43 -1.36
C LYS A 41 7.22 -21.74 -2.58
N ASN A 42 5.92 -21.45 -2.55
CA ASN A 42 5.21 -20.80 -3.65
C ASN A 42 5.27 -19.26 -3.59
N CYS A 43 5.55 -18.70 -2.41
CA CYS A 43 5.61 -17.26 -2.17
C CYS A 43 7.01 -16.69 -2.39
N LEU A 44 8.06 -17.41 -1.97
CA LEU A 44 9.46 -16.97 -2.08
C LEU A 44 9.86 -16.60 -3.52
N PRO A 45 9.47 -17.34 -4.58
CA PRO A 45 9.81 -16.99 -5.96
C PRO A 45 9.12 -15.71 -6.46
N LEU A 46 8.05 -15.25 -5.80
CA LEU A 46 7.28 -14.08 -6.20
C LEU A 46 7.84 -12.76 -5.64
N ILE A 47 8.81 -12.85 -4.72
CA ILE A 47 9.48 -11.69 -4.13
C ILE A 47 10.55 -11.16 -5.09
N ARG A 48 10.54 -9.84 -5.30
CA ARG A 48 11.52 -9.15 -6.14
C ARG A 48 12.72 -8.69 -5.32
N TYR A 49 13.51 -9.65 -4.84
CA TYR A 49 14.62 -9.39 -3.91
C TYR A 49 15.59 -8.29 -4.37
N PHE A 50 15.88 -8.21 -5.68
CA PHE A 50 16.78 -7.20 -6.25
C PHE A 50 16.22 -5.76 -6.26
N GLN A 51 14.98 -5.57 -5.81
CA GLN A 51 14.34 -4.26 -5.63
C GLN A 51 14.37 -3.80 -4.17
N ILE A 52 14.97 -4.58 -3.28
CA ILE A 52 15.11 -4.28 -1.86
C ILE A 52 16.44 -3.58 -1.65
N SER A 53 16.47 -2.57 -0.77
CA SER A 53 17.68 -1.82 -0.48
C SER A 53 18.72 -2.69 0.25
N GLY A 54 19.98 -2.27 0.24
CA GLY A 54 21.03 -3.00 0.97
C GLY A 54 20.79 -2.98 2.48
N ASP A 55 20.30 -1.86 3.02
CA ASP A 55 19.97 -1.70 4.43
C ASP A 55 18.81 -2.63 4.81
N ASP A 56 17.73 -2.65 4.01
CA ASP A 56 16.58 -3.53 4.24
C ASP A 56 16.95 -5.02 4.09
N LEU A 57 17.87 -5.36 3.18
CA LEU A 57 18.38 -6.72 3.02
C LEU A 57 19.10 -7.18 4.30
N TYR A 58 19.94 -6.32 4.87
CA TYR A 58 20.66 -6.59 6.11
C TYR A 58 19.72 -6.70 7.32
N GLU A 59 18.74 -5.79 7.44
CA GLU A 59 17.86 -5.74 8.60
C GLU A 59 16.77 -6.82 8.56
N TYR A 60 16.10 -7.03 7.41
CA TYR A 60 14.88 -7.84 7.35
C TYR A 60 15.06 -9.20 6.67
N ILE A 61 16.05 -9.37 5.79
CA ILE A 61 16.20 -10.60 5.00
C ILE A 61 17.31 -11.48 5.56
N GLN A 62 18.44 -10.89 5.98
CA GLN A 62 19.58 -11.62 6.53
C GLN A 62 19.22 -12.60 7.65
N PRO A 63 18.37 -12.27 8.64
CA PRO A 63 18.01 -13.21 9.71
C PRO A 63 17.38 -14.51 9.15
N TYR A 64 16.68 -14.39 8.02
CA TYR A 64 15.96 -15.48 7.36
C TYR A 64 16.71 -16.01 6.14
N HIS A 65 17.97 -15.64 5.91
CA HIS A 65 18.72 -16.16 4.75
C HIS A 65 18.74 -17.70 4.61
N PRO A 66 18.63 -18.55 5.66
CA PRO A 66 18.68 -20.00 5.49
C PRO A 66 17.47 -20.59 4.74
N ILE A 67 16.32 -19.88 4.73
CA ILE A 67 15.14 -20.34 3.97
C ILE A 67 15.29 -20.07 2.47
N LEU A 68 16.19 -19.16 2.06
CA LEU A 68 16.45 -18.83 0.67
C LEU A 68 17.29 -19.91 -0.03
N GLU A 69 17.30 -19.88 -1.36
CA GLU A 69 18.24 -20.68 -2.11
C GLU A 69 19.67 -20.11 -2.00
N LYS A 70 20.66 -20.98 -1.84
CA LYS A 70 22.06 -20.58 -1.67
C LYS A 70 22.56 -19.68 -2.80
N ASN A 71 22.16 -19.97 -4.04
CA ASN A 71 22.53 -19.17 -5.21
C ASN A 71 21.90 -17.78 -5.18
N LEU A 72 20.61 -17.70 -4.81
CA LEU A 72 19.90 -16.44 -4.68
C LEU A 72 20.55 -15.54 -3.61
N TRP A 73 20.83 -16.08 -2.42
CA TRP A 73 21.49 -15.32 -1.36
C TRP A 73 22.86 -14.79 -1.79
N LYS A 74 23.67 -15.65 -2.42
CA LYS A 74 24.99 -15.26 -2.95
C LYS A 74 24.88 -14.14 -3.99
N ASP A 75 23.91 -14.23 -4.89
CA ASP A 75 23.70 -13.21 -5.92
C ASP A 75 23.17 -11.89 -5.34
N LEU A 76 22.36 -11.93 -4.29
CA LEU A 76 21.91 -10.73 -3.56
C LEU A 76 23.09 -10.01 -2.92
N VAL A 77 23.89 -10.72 -2.12
CA VAL A 77 25.09 -10.17 -1.50
C VAL A 77 26.05 -9.62 -2.55
N LYS A 78 26.27 -10.36 -3.65
CA LYS A 78 27.11 -9.91 -4.77
C LYS A 78 26.56 -8.63 -5.41
N LYS A 79 25.25 -8.50 -5.60
CA LYS A 79 24.64 -7.32 -6.24
C LYS A 79 24.95 -6.03 -5.48
N HIS A 80 24.98 -6.10 -4.14
CA HIS A 80 25.28 -4.94 -3.29
C HIS A 80 26.78 -4.70 -3.11
N LEU A 81 27.61 -5.74 -3.01
CA LEU A 81 29.06 -5.59 -2.79
C LEU A 81 29.86 -5.35 -4.08
N ALA A 82 29.40 -5.90 -5.21
CA ALA A 82 30.11 -5.86 -6.48
C ALA A 82 29.13 -5.75 -7.66
N PRO A 83 28.45 -4.59 -7.83
CA PRO A 83 27.31 -4.43 -8.73
C PRO A 83 27.63 -4.67 -10.22
N ASN A 84 28.91 -4.56 -10.60
CA ASN A 84 29.39 -4.77 -11.98
C ASN A 84 29.63 -6.26 -12.31
N ARG A 85 29.53 -7.16 -11.33
CA ARG A 85 29.72 -8.59 -11.56
C ARG A 85 28.41 -9.23 -12.05
N PRO A 86 28.48 -10.20 -12.97
CA PRO A 86 27.29 -10.93 -13.39
C PRO A 86 26.74 -11.79 -12.24
N ILE A 87 25.41 -11.87 -12.21
CA ILE A 87 24.63 -12.78 -11.36
C ILE A 87 23.90 -13.78 -12.25
N SER A 88 23.55 -14.94 -11.68
CA SER A 88 22.81 -15.99 -12.38
C SER A 88 21.30 -15.92 -12.14
N SER A 89 20.90 -15.25 -11.06
CA SER A 89 19.50 -15.14 -10.65
C SER A 89 18.68 -14.32 -11.64
N VAL A 90 17.45 -14.75 -11.89
CA VAL A 90 16.49 -14.00 -12.71
C VAL A 90 16.08 -12.74 -11.94
N ILE A 91 16.29 -11.57 -12.56
CA ILE A 91 15.87 -10.29 -11.98
C ILE A 91 14.46 -9.97 -12.49
N PHE A 92 13.50 -9.97 -11.59
CA PHE A 92 12.17 -9.48 -11.89
C PHE A 92 12.16 -7.94 -11.95
N PRO A 93 11.41 -7.34 -12.90
CA PRO A 93 11.26 -5.89 -12.97
C PRO A 93 10.54 -5.38 -11.72
N PRO A 94 10.79 -4.12 -11.29
CA PRO A 94 10.09 -3.52 -10.16
C PRO A 94 8.57 -3.66 -10.30
N ARG A 95 7.83 -3.90 -9.21
CA ARG A 95 6.36 -3.74 -9.26
C ARG A 95 6.11 -2.30 -9.64
N MET A 96 5.44 -2.06 -10.77
CA MET A 96 4.95 -0.74 -11.10
C MET A 96 4.01 -0.31 -9.98
N ILE A 97 4.50 0.54 -9.08
CA ILE A 97 3.61 1.39 -8.29
C ILE A 97 3.10 2.37 -9.32
N LEU A 98 1.92 2.08 -9.87
CA LEU A 98 1.13 3.08 -10.56
C LEU A 98 0.86 4.18 -9.53
N LYS A 99 1.77 5.15 -9.42
CA LYS A 99 1.40 6.51 -9.08
C LYS A 99 0.62 6.99 -10.30
N THR A 100 -0.57 6.46 -10.50
CA THR A 100 -1.53 7.04 -11.43
C THR A 100 -1.74 8.44 -10.94
N LYS A 101 -1.01 9.39 -11.54
CA LYS A 101 -1.44 10.77 -11.62
C LYS A 101 -2.80 10.63 -12.27
N LEU A 102 -3.84 10.76 -11.46
CA LEU A 102 -5.19 10.62 -11.96
C LEU A 102 -5.35 11.69 -13.05
N PRO A 103 -6.05 11.39 -14.16
CA PRO A 103 -6.27 12.37 -15.21
C PRO A 103 -6.82 13.64 -14.56
N HIS A 104 -6.34 14.80 -15.01
CA HIS A 104 -6.77 16.11 -14.52
C HIS A 104 -8.30 16.16 -14.59
N ARG A 105 -8.97 16.02 -13.44
CA ARG A 105 -10.42 16.16 -13.34
C ARG A 105 -10.72 17.63 -13.62
N SER A 106 -11.78 17.89 -14.38
CA SER A 106 -12.09 19.20 -14.98
C SER A 106 -11.96 20.38 -14.01
N THR A 107 -11.52 21.53 -14.51
CA THR A 107 -11.46 22.83 -13.80
C THR A 107 -12.82 23.42 -13.40
N GLU A 108 -13.92 22.69 -13.62
CA GLU A 108 -15.24 23.16 -13.22
C GLU A 108 -15.49 22.93 -11.72
N PRO A 109 -15.89 23.97 -10.98
CA PRO A 109 -16.12 23.85 -9.54
C PRO A 109 -17.35 22.97 -9.27
N PHE A 110 -17.13 21.84 -8.59
CA PHE A 110 -18.22 20.96 -8.14
C PHE A 110 -18.97 21.53 -6.91
N SER A 111 -18.47 22.60 -6.27
CA SER A 111 -19.08 23.22 -5.10
C SER A 111 -18.76 24.70 -5.01
N ASN A 112 -19.64 25.47 -4.36
CA ASN A 112 -19.43 26.88 -4.01
C ASN A 112 -19.01 27.05 -2.53
N VAL A 113 -18.93 25.95 -1.77
CA VAL A 113 -18.60 25.96 -0.33
C VAL A 113 -17.19 25.45 -0.09
N ILE A 114 -16.77 24.43 -0.84
CA ILE A 114 -15.44 23.82 -0.73
C ILE A 114 -14.71 23.89 -2.06
N ASN A 115 -13.39 24.00 -1.99
CA ASN A 115 -12.49 23.93 -3.15
C ASN A 115 -11.78 22.56 -3.17
N GLU A 116 -10.89 22.36 -4.14
CA GLU A 116 -10.13 21.11 -4.29
C GLU A 116 -9.20 20.82 -3.11
N ALA A 117 -8.66 21.84 -2.45
CA ALA A 117 -7.81 21.66 -1.26
C ALA A 117 -8.61 21.11 -0.08
N HIS A 118 -9.80 21.67 0.19
CA HIS A 118 -10.71 21.14 1.21
C HIS A 118 -11.18 19.72 0.86
N ALA A 119 -11.42 19.42 -0.43
CA ALA A 119 -11.74 18.07 -0.86
C ALA A 119 -10.59 17.09 -0.60
N ALA A 120 -9.35 17.48 -0.84
CA ALA A 120 -8.18 16.65 -0.55
C ALA A 120 -8.04 16.33 0.94
N GLU A 121 -8.36 17.30 1.81
CA GLU A 121 -8.38 17.14 3.27
C GLU A 121 -9.52 16.24 3.75
N ILE A 122 -10.74 16.42 3.23
CA ILE A 122 -11.86 15.52 3.52
C ILE A 122 -11.50 14.07 3.17
N VAL A 123 -10.82 13.88 2.04
CA VAL A 123 -10.39 12.55 1.58
C VAL A 123 -9.32 11.95 2.47
N SER A 124 -8.34 12.73 2.95
CA SER A 124 -7.36 12.20 3.90
C SER A 124 -8.02 11.79 5.22
N TRP A 125 -9.08 12.49 5.67
CA TRP A 125 -9.86 12.08 6.84
C TRP A 125 -10.63 10.78 6.64
N ILE A 126 -11.25 10.60 5.46
CA ILE A 126 -11.97 9.36 5.11
C ILE A 126 -11.02 8.15 5.18
N ASP A 127 -9.82 8.29 4.62
CA ASP A 127 -8.82 7.22 4.58
C ASP A 127 -7.97 7.10 5.85
N ARG A 128 -8.17 8.00 6.83
CA ARG A 128 -7.37 8.10 8.07
C ARG A 128 -5.88 8.24 7.81
N ASN A 129 -5.52 8.97 6.75
CA ASN A 129 -4.12 9.26 6.43
C ASN A 129 -3.59 10.39 7.31
N ALA A 130 -2.33 10.27 7.73
CA ALA A 130 -1.62 11.30 8.48
C ALA A 130 -1.34 12.55 7.62
N ASP A 131 -1.04 12.34 6.33
CA ASP A 131 -0.74 13.38 5.37
C ASP A 131 -1.93 13.67 4.44
N THR A 132 -2.15 14.94 4.13
CA THR A 132 -3.17 15.37 3.17
C THR A 132 -2.79 14.96 1.76
N TYR A 133 -3.77 14.49 0.98
CA TYR A 133 -3.54 14.19 -0.42
C TYR A 133 -3.14 15.46 -1.20
N SER A 134 -2.25 15.31 -2.19
CA SER A 134 -2.11 16.35 -3.20
C SER A 134 -3.38 16.38 -4.06
N ILE A 135 -3.81 17.58 -4.47
CA ILE A 135 -4.94 17.80 -5.39
C ILE A 135 -4.84 16.89 -6.64
N SER A 136 -3.62 16.69 -7.15
CA SER A 136 -3.36 15.85 -8.32
C SER A 136 -3.52 14.34 -8.11
N ASN A 137 -3.67 13.89 -6.86
CA ASN A 137 -3.64 12.48 -6.46
C ASN A 137 -4.85 12.07 -5.60
N ILE A 138 -5.97 12.81 -5.65
CA ILE A 138 -7.17 12.48 -4.87
C ILE A 138 -7.87 11.23 -5.47
N PRO A 139 -7.94 10.09 -4.75
CA PRO A 139 -8.53 8.86 -5.29
C PRO A 139 -10.05 8.97 -5.59
N TYR A 140 -10.77 9.82 -4.85
CA TYR A 140 -12.23 9.95 -4.94
C TYR A 140 -12.69 11.11 -5.81
N GLU A 141 -13.84 10.93 -6.47
CA GLU A 141 -14.52 11.96 -7.24
C GLU A 141 -15.75 12.44 -6.45
N PHE A 142 -15.81 13.75 -6.16
CA PHE A 142 -16.96 14.36 -5.52
C PHE A 142 -18.02 14.73 -6.56
N LYS A 143 -19.23 14.22 -6.38
CA LYS A 143 -20.40 14.58 -7.19
C LYS A 143 -21.39 15.36 -6.35
N LEU A 144 -21.76 16.55 -6.81
CA LEU A 144 -22.75 17.38 -6.13
C LEU A 144 -24.14 16.81 -6.34
N LEU A 145 -24.72 16.25 -5.27
CA LEU A 145 -26.09 15.76 -5.27
C LEU A 145 -27.09 16.87 -4.94
N LEU A 146 -26.88 17.55 -3.81
CA LEU A 146 -27.76 18.59 -3.29
C LEU A 146 -26.98 19.85 -2.94
N ARG A 147 -27.53 21.01 -3.30
CA ARG A 147 -27.06 22.32 -2.89
C ARG A 147 -28.24 23.16 -2.42
N GLY A 148 -28.24 23.58 -1.16
CA GLY A 148 -29.36 24.32 -0.58
C GLY A 148 -29.75 25.61 -1.33
N SER A 149 -28.78 26.30 -1.95
CA SER A 149 -29.07 27.47 -2.81
C SER A 149 -29.69 27.15 -4.17
N ARG A 150 -29.62 25.89 -4.63
CA ARG A 150 -30.24 25.39 -5.89
C ARG A 150 -31.53 24.63 -5.63
N ASP A 151 -31.51 23.73 -4.64
CA ASP A 151 -32.53 22.70 -4.40
C ASP A 151 -33.40 22.99 -3.17
N GLY A 152 -33.08 24.05 -2.42
CA GLY A 152 -33.75 24.43 -1.18
C GLY A 152 -33.18 23.73 0.06
N PHE A 153 -33.49 24.30 1.23
CA PHE A 153 -33.09 23.79 2.55
C PHE A 153 -34.22 23.04 3.25
N ASN A 154 -35.00 22.25 2.50
CA ASN A 154 -36.12 21.49 3.05
C ASN A 154 -35.74 20.00 3.21
N PRO A 155 -36.33 19.29 4.20
CA PRO A 155 -36.06 17.86 4.38
C PRO A 155 -36.47 17.02 3.18
N GLU A 156 -37.52 17.40 2.46
CA GLU A 156 -38.06 16.67 1.31
C GLU A 156 -37.05 16.57 0.16
N SER A 157 -36.42 17.67 -0.23
CA SER A 157 -35.34 17.74 -1.22
C SER A 157 -34.16 16.87 -0.80
N PHE A 158 -33.83 16.83 0.49
CA PHE A 158 -32.77 15.95 1.00
C PHE A 158 -33.15 14.48 0.85
N TRP A 159 -34.34 14.08 1.26
CA TRP A 159 -34.81 12.71 1.08
C TRP A 159 -34.86 12.31 -0.40
N ASN A 160 -35.39 13.16 -1.27
CA ASN A 160 -35.53 12.85 -2.69
C ASN A 160 -34.17 12.68 -3.41
N LEU A 161 -33.15 13.45 -3.03
CA LEU A 161 -31.85 13.45 -3.72
C LEU A 161 -30.77 12.59 -3.05
N CYS A 162 -30.84 12.43 -1.72
CA CYS A 162 -29.81 11.76 -0.94
C CYS A 162 -30.24 10.41 -0.37
N ASP A 163 -31.53 10.05 -0.39
CA ASP A 163 -31.98 8.74 0.10
C ASP A 163 -31.29 7.60 -0.66
N LYS A 164 -30.94 6.54 0.08
CA LYS A 164 -30.21 5.35 -0.40
C LYS A 164 -28.83 5.60 -1.02
N GLN A 165 -28.33 6.83 -1.03
CA GLN A 165 -26.97 7.14 -1.46
C GLN A 165 -25.97 6.63 -0.42
N LYS A 166 -24.91 5.97 -0.90
CA LYS A 166 -23.80 5.50 -0.05
C LYS A 166 -22.63 6.46 -0.16
N ASN A 167 -21.82 6.53 0.89
CA ASN A 167 -20.62 7.38 0.95
C ASN A 167 -20.93 8.87 0.76
N LEU A 168 -21.94 9.36 1.49
CA LEU A 168 -22.38 10.75 1.45
C LEU A 168 -21.55 11.62 2.39
N VAL A 169 -21.06 12.76 1.88
CA VAL A 169 -20.43 13.81 2.69
C VAL A 169 -21.34 15.03 2.70
N ILE A 170 -21.67 15.53 3.89
CA ILE A 170 -22.50 16.73 4.07
C ILE A 170 -21.60 17.86 4.55
N VAL A 171 -21.60 18.98 3.82
CA VAL A 171 -20.86 20.18 4.18
C VAL A 171 -21.82 21.33 4.43
N ILE A 172 -21.73 21.95 5.61
CA ILE A 172 -22.62 23.03 6.03
C ILE A 172 -21.78 24.30 6.23
N LYS A 173 -22.12 25.37 5.51
CA LYS A 173 -21.56 26.70 5.73
C LYS A 173 -22.45 27.48 6.68
N VAL A 174 -21.95 27.77 7.88
CA VAL A 174 -22.65 28.57 8.89
C VAL A 174 -22.30 30.05 8.72
N ARG A 175 -23.27 30.96 8.89
CA ARG A 175 -22.99 32.40 8.99
C ARG A 175 -22.66 32.72 10.44
N HIS A 176 -21.54 33.39 10.65
CA HIS A 176 -21.21 34.08 11.89
C HIS A 176 -21.58 35.56 11.77
#